data_AF-A0A9E1SFT4-F1
#
_entry.id   AF-A0A9E1SFT4-F1
#
_cell.length_a   1.000
_cell.length_b   1.000
_cell.length_c   1.000
_cell.angle_alpha   90.00
_cell.angle_beta   90.00
_cell.angle_gamma   90.00
#
_symmetry.space_group_name_H-M   'P 1'
#
loop_
_entity.id
_entity.type
_entity.pdbx_description
1 polymer ?
#
loop_
_entity_poly.entity_id
_entity_poly.type
_entity_poly.pdbx_seq_one_letter_code
_entity_poly.pdbx_strand_id
1 'polypeptide(L)'
;MELQKLRISAQHYFPAAQDIVDYQLIPGDGIRDYKITLGWARVLSGDSLGAYEVFSSIDAPSVTELKSPIDLYLCNIYALVLFRAGKTDDALAIELAINRHLTELEEPNYHLSYINNFNLARLYRFLGDLDREQAYFNKVLETTNGLRTESDQIYFNLTQAAIYERRGQPLEALVSTWLACVHWLACEVPEAIGWRTLLPLYSKRQVIQPDLLPDISNKLAETLSARLNSASLVLPEIDFQPPNFIKISAFSNPIKKLNQAKIYCHQQYGVLLGLPQPTQSSLNSAEHHCLSALVTAIFQLDSQFSLAEVSTLVVDDCYGHEILDSTYGELIASIRWGINDEQANFHSMLNRVSVTFGQGISSVELKNNALVKVTFKRYLSPFDIPEMMQAALAKLYKQGICTLAEFVTELNLTKEDEIRCVINMLESERVCQLVASK
;
A
#
# COMPACT_ATOMS: atom_id res chain seq x y z
N MET A 1 -30.83 -12.40 11.96
CA MET A 1 -29.88 -12.34 10.83
C MET A 1 -29.35 -10.93 10.58
N GLU A 2 -30.20 -9.92 10.31
CA GLU A 2 -29.73 -8.55 10.00
C GLU A 2 -28.92 -7.91 11.14
N LEU A 3 -29.30 -8.13 12.40
CA LEU A 3 -28.50 -7.69 13.55
C LEU A 3 -27.09 -8.30 13.57
N GLN A 4 -26.96 -9.58 13.18
CA GLN A 4 -25.68 -10.27 13.14
C GLN A 4 -24.78 -9.69 12.04
N LYS A 5 -25.35 -9.46 10.84
CA LYS A 5 -24.65 -8.77 9.75
C LYS A 5 -24.22 -7.36 10.16
N LEU A 6 -25.11 -6.61 10.81
CA LEU A 6 -24.81 -5.27 11.33
C LEU A 6 -23.65 -5.29 12.34
N ARG A 7 -23.65 -6.24 13.28
CA ARG A 7 -22.56 -6.39 14.26
C ARG A 7 -21.22 -6.68 13.57
N ILE A 8 -21.18 -7.55 12.58
CA ILE A 8 -19.97 -7.83 11.79
C ILE A 8 -19.50 -6.58 11.04
N SER A 9 -20.40 -5.88 10.35
CA SER A 9 -20.08 -4.66 9.61
C SER A 9 -19.60 -3.53 10.52
N ALA A 10 -20.16 -3.41 11.72
CA ALA A 10 -19.74 -2.47 12.76
C ALA A 10 -18.49 -2.92 13.55
N GLN A 11 -17.85 -4.03 13.15
CA GLN A 11 -16.69 -4.61 13.81
C GLN A 11 -16.90 -5.06 15.28
N HIS A 12 -18.16 -5.26 15.68
CA HIS A 12 -18.55 -5.78 17.00
C HIS A 12 -18.47 -7.31 17.02
N TYR A 13 -17.27 -7.86 16.78
CA TYR A 13 -17.06 -9.29 16.58
C TYR A 13 -17.29 -10.13 17.83
N PHE A 14 -16.95 -9.63 19.02
CA PHE A 14 -17.12 -10.38 20.26
C PHE A 14 -18.61 -10.60 20.59
N PRO A 15 -19.48 -9.57 20.61
CA PRO A 15 -20.93 -9.79 20.72
C PRO A 15 -21.51 -10.67 19.62
N ALA A 16 -21.02 -10.57 18.38
CA ALA A 16 -21.45 -11.43 17.29
C ALA A 16 -21.04 -12.90 17.47
N ALA A 17 -19.87 -13.16 18.07
CA ALA A 17 -19.35 -14.52 18.28
C ALA A 17 -20.10 -15.27 19.39
N GLN A 18 -20.68 -14.53 20.34
CA GLN A 18 -21.48 -15.04 21.45
C GLN A 18 -22.97 -15.18 21.13
N ASP A 19 -23.39 -14.85 19.90
CA ASP A 19 -24.80 -14.88 19.54
C ASP A 19 -25.35 -16.31 19.62
N ILE A 20 -26.35 -16.51 20.48
CA ILE A 20 -27.08 -17.76 20.64
C ILE A 20 -28.44 -17.55 19.99
N VAL A 21 -28.66 -18.24 18.86
CA VAL A 21 -29.93 -18.18 18.13
C VAL A 21 -30.55 -19.57 18.11
N ASP A 22 -31.84 -19.63 18.41
CA ASP A 22 -32.64 -20.83 18.15
C ASP A 22 -32.79 -21.00 16.63
N TYR A 23 -32.16 -22.05 16.09
CA TYR A 23 -32.20 -22.36 14.66
C TYR A 23 -33.62 -22.60 14.14
N GLN A 24 -34.57 -22.95 15.01
CA GLN A 24 -35.98 -23.11 14.63
C GLN A 24 -36.63 -21.78 14.20
N LEU A 25 -36.04 -20.64 14.60
CA LEU A 25 -36.51 -19.30 14.26
C LEU A 25 -35.88 -18.76 12.96
N ILE A 26 -34.95 -19.50 12.35
CA ILE A 26 -34.28 -19.10 11.10
C ILE A 26 -34.89 -19.89 9.93
N PRO A 27 -35.44 -19.22 8.90
CA PRO A 27 -35.97 -19.91 7.73
C PRO A 27 -34.85 -20.66 6.98
N GLY A 28 -35.07 -21.96 6.70
CA GLY A 28 -34.24 -22.86 5.87
C GLY A 28 -32.84 -22.37 5.50
N ASP A 29 -32.71 -21.79 4.31
CA ASP A 29 -31.45 -21.37 3.70
C ASP A 29 -30.67 -20.32 4.53
N GLY A 30 -31.35 -19.58 5.40
CA GLY A 30 -30.74 -18.59 6.30
C GLY A 30 -29.90 -19.19 7.42
N ILE A 31 -30.04 -20.49 7.72
CA ILE A 31 -29.22 -21.16 8.75
C ILE A 31 -27.76 -21.21 8.29
N ARG A 32 -27.51 -21.49 7.01
CA ARG A 32 -26.15 -21.53 6.44
C ARG A 32 -25.50 -20.16 6.53
N ASP A 33 -26.19 -19.11 6.08
CA ASP A 33 -25.71 -17.73 6.12
C ASP A 33 -25.46 -17.24 7.56
N TYR A 34 -26.35 -17.60 8.49
CA TYR A 34 -26.14 -17.31 9.91
C TYR A 34 -24.89 -18.02 10.44
N LYS A 35 -24.72 -19.32 10.18
CA LYS A 35 -23.54 -20.08 10.62
C LYS A 35 -22.25 -19.53 10.00
N ILE A 36 -22.27 -19.10 8.74
CA ILE A 36 -21.12 -18.43 8.10
C ILE A 36 -20.76 -17.16 8.86
N THR A 37 -21.73 -16.28 9.12
CA THR A 37 -21.49 -15.00 9.82
C THR A 37 -21.07 -15.21 11.28
N LEU A 38 -21.63 -16.21 11.97
CA LEU A 38 -21.22 -16.62 13.32
C LEU A 38 -19.79 -17.18 13.33
N GLY A 39 -19.47 -18.09 12.41
CA GLY A 39 -18.12 -18.64 12.26
C GLY A 39 -17.11 -17.52 12.00
N TRP A 40 -17.44 -16.56 11.14
CA TRP A 40 -16.60 -15.39 10.89
C TRP A 40 -16.42 -14.50 12.13
N ALA A 41 -17.48 -14.27 12.91
CA ALA A 41 -17.39 -13.56 14.18
C ALA A 41 -16.42 -14.25 15.15
N ARG A 42 -16.50 -15.58 15.26
CA ARG A 42 -15.63 -16.41 16.11
C ARG A 42 -14.16 -16.33 15.67
N VAL A 43 -13.90 -16.38 14.36
CA VAL A 43 -12.55 -16.10 13.82
C VAL A 43 -12.06 -14.73 14.25
N LEU A 44 -12.84 -13.67 14.02
CA LEU A 44 -12.38 -12.30 14.27
C LEU A 44 -12.27 -11.93 15.76
N SER A 45 -12.91 -12.71 16.65
CA SER A 45 -12.79 -12.60 18.11
C SER A 45 -11.70 -13.50 18.70
N GLY A 46 -11.10 -14.40 17.91
CA GLY A 46 -10.01 -15.27 18.33
C GLY A 46 -10.45 -16.69 18.77
N ASP A 47 -11.75 -16.97 18.79
CA ASP A 47 -12.31 -18.29 19.09
C ASP A 47 -12.17 -19.23 17.87
N SER A 48 -10.95 -19.75 17.68
CA SER A 48 -10.61 -20.55 16.51
C SER A 48 -11.23 -21.95 16.55
N LEU A 49 -11.37 -22.54 17.74
CA LEU A 49 -12.02 -23.83 17.94
C LEU A 49 -13.53 -23.74 17.70
N GLY A 50 -14.19 -22.75 18.31
CA GLY A 50 -15.62 -22.55 18.09
C GLY A 50 -15.95 -22.14 16.65
N ALA A 51 -15.05 -21.43 15.96
CA ALA A 51 -15.19 -21.20 14.52
C ALA A 51 -15.11 -22.51 13.73
N TYR A 52 -14.13 -23.36 14.03
CA TYR A 52 -13.96 -24.66 13.38
C TYR A 52 -15.19 -25.56 13.53
N GLU A 53 -15.78 -25.63 14.72
CA GLU A 53 -17.02 -26.39 14.97
C GLU A 53 -18.19 -25.89 14.11
N VAL A 54 -18.38 -24.57 14.04
CA VAL A 54 -19.45 -23.98 13.23
C VAL A 54 -19.24 -24.27 11.75
N PHE A 55 -18.03 -24.06 11.24
CA PHE A 55 -17.69 -24.30 9.84
C PHE A 55 -17.70 -25.80 9.47
N SER A 56 -17.42 -26.70 10.41
CA SER A 56 -17.52 -28.15 10.16
C SER A 56 -18.98 -28.65 10.18
N SER A 57 -19.89 -27.88 10.78
CA SER A 57 -21.33 -28.21 10.85
C SER A 57 -22.14 -27.70 9.65
N ILE A 58 -21.51 -26.92 8.78
CA ILE A 58 -21.99 -26.63 7.44
C ILE A 58 -21.13 -27.51 6.53
N ASP A 59 -21.70 -28.21 5.57
CA ASP A 59 -20.90 -28.96 4.59
C ASP A 59 -19.92 -27.98 3.94
N ALA A 60 -18.66 -28.03 4.38
CA ALA A 60 -17.68 -27.02 4.00
C ALA A 60 -17.54 -27.08 2.49
N PRO A 61 -17.57 -25.93 1.78
CA PRO A 61 -17.59 -25.92 0.34
C PRO A 61 -16.38 -26.67 -0.21
N SER A 62 -16.61 -27.71 -1.03
CA SER A 62 -15.54 -28.38 -1.74
C SER A 62 -15.01 -27.45 -2.82
N VAL A 63 -13.70 -27.26 -2.87
CA VAL A 63 -13.06 -26.39 -3.89
C VAL A 63 -13.32 -26.89 -5.32
N THR A 64 -13.68 -28.16 -5.48
CA THR A 64 -14.01 -28.77 -6.78
C THR A 64 -15.40 -28.41 -7.32
N GLU A 65 -16.27 -27.80 -6.50
CA GLU A 65 -17.68 -27.51 -6.87
C GLU A 65 -18.00 -26.01 -6.87
N LEU A 66 -16.98 -25.14 -6.77
CA LEU A 66 -17.17 -23.70 -6.64
C LEU A 66 -17.66 -23.11 -7.96
N LYS A 67 -18.88 -22.57 -7.95
CA LYS A 67 -19.52 -21.97 -9.12
C LYS A 67 -19.59 -20.44 -9.04
N SER A 68 -19.29 -19.85 -7.88
CA SER A 68 -19.46 -18.42 -7.66
C SER A 68 -18.30 -17.79 -6.88
N PRO A 69 -18.05 -16.47 -7.07
CA PRO A 69 -17.06 -15.74 -6.28
C PRO A 69 -17.29 -15.84 -4.77
N ILE A 70 -18.55 -15.88 -4.32
CA ILE A 70 -18.87 -15.97 -2.90
C ILE A 70 -18.43 -17.33 -2.30
N ASP A 71 -18.52 -18.42 -3.06
CA ASP A 71 -18.07 -19.73 -2.58
C ASP A 71 -16.55 -19.76 -2.36
N LEU A 72 -15.78 -19.08 -3.21
CA LEU A 72 -14.34 -18.92 -3.02
C LEU A 72 -13.99 -18.08 -1.78
N TYR A 73 -14.75 -17.01 -1.50
CA TYR A 73 -14.58 -16.24 -0.25
C TYR A 73 -14.83 -17.10 0.98
N LEU A 74 -15.86 -17.95 0.95
CA LEU A 74 -16.15 -18.88 2.04
C LEU A 74 -15.03 -19.91 2.22
N CYS A 75 -14.48 -20.45 1.14
CA CYS A 75 -13.32 -21.34 1.19
C CYS A 75 -12.09 -20.65 1.79
N ASN A 76 -11.82 -19.40 1.41
CA ASN A 76 -10.69 -18.64 1.94
C ASN A 76 -10.84 -18.36 3.46
N ILE A 77 -12.04 -18.03 3.92
CA ILE A 77 -12.34 -17.89 5.35
C ILE A 77 -12.14 -19.23 6.07
N TYR A 78 -12.63 -20.33 5.49
CA TYR A 78 -12.49 -21.66 6.08
C TYR A 78 -11.02 -22.12 6.14
N ALA A 79 -10.22 -21.82 5.12
CA ALA A 79 -8.78 -22.08 5.16
C ALA A 79 -8.08 -21.35 6.32
N LEU A 80 -8.47 -20.10 6.59
CA LEU A 80 -7.96 -19.37 7.76
C LEU A 80 -8.38 -20.04 9.08
N VAL A 81 -9.60 -20.58 9.17
CA VAL A 81 -10.07 -21.34 10.35
C VAL A 81 -9.23 -22.59 10.55
N LEU A 82 -9.04 -23.38 9.49
CA LEU A 82 -8.22 -24.60 9.52
C LEU A 82 -6.80 -24.29 9.98
N PHE A 83 -6.18 -23.26 9.41
CA PHE A 83 -4.85 -22.82 9.81
C PHE A 83 -4.77 -22.49 11.31
N ARG A 84 -5.74 -21.74 11.83
CA ARG A 84 -5.79 -21.39 13.26
C ARG A 84 -6.11 -22.57 14.18
N ALA A 85 -6.78 -23.60 13.65
CA ALA A 85 -7.00 -24.87 14.34
C ALA A 85 -5.79 -25.83 14.24
N GLY A 86 -4.68 -25.41 13.64
CA GLY A 86 -3.47 -26.22 13.48
C GLY A 86 -3.50 -27.18 12.29
N LYS A 87 -4.53 -27.12 11.45
CA LYS A 87 -4.69 -27.94 10.23
C LYS A 87 -4.04 -27.25 9.03
N THR A 88 -2.73 -27.04 9.11
CA THR A 88 -1.97 -26.23 8.15
C THR A 88 -1.98 -26.82 6.74
N ASP A 89 -1.84 -28.13 6.59
CA ASP A 89 -1.82 -28.79 5.28
C ASP A 89 -3.16 -28.67 4.56
N ASP A 90 -4.28 -28.86 5.29
CA ASP A 90 -5.63 -28.68 4.74
C ASP A 90 -5.86 -27.23 4.31
N ALA A 91 -5.44 -26.27 5.14
CA ALA A 91 -5.53 -24.84 4.80
C ALA A 91 -4.73 -24.51 3.54
N LEU A 92 -3.51 -25.03 3.42
CA LEU A 92 -2.66 -24.82 2.25
C LEU A 92 -3.26 -25.44 0.99
N ALA A 93 -3.80 -26.66 1.07
CA ALA A 93 -4.44 -27.32 -0.06
C ALA A 93 -5.62 -26.48 -0.59
N ILE A 94 -6.45 -25.93 0.30
CA ILE A 94 -7.57 -25.05 -0.09
C ILE A 94 -7.06 -23.77 -0.74
N GLU A 95 -6.09 -23.07 -0.13
CA GLU A 95 -5.59 -21.81 -0.69
C GLU A 95 -4.90 -22.01 -2.05
N LEU A 96 -4.19 -23.12 -2.25
CA LEU A 96 -3.60 -23.45 -3.56
C LEU A 96 -4.67 -23.76 -4.61
N ALA A 97 -5.75 -24.43 -4.22
CA ALA A 97 -6.86 -24.72 -5.12
C ALA A 97 -7.65 -23.45 -5.49
N ILE A 98 -7.86 -22.53 -4.54
CA ILE A 98 -8.38 -21.18 -4.81
C ILE A 98 -7.45 -20.44 -5.78
N ASN A 99 -6.14 -20.47 -5.54
CA ASN A 99 -5.16 -19.78 -6.40
C ASN A 99 -5.23 -20.26 -7.84
N ARG A 100 -5.30 -21.58 -8.05
CA ARG A 100 -5.44 -22.19 -9.38
C ARG A 100 -6.72 -21.73 -10.08
N HIS A 101 -7.85 -21.77 -9.37
CA HIS A 101 -9.12 -21.32 -9.94
C HIS A 101 -9.07 -19.84 -10.34
N LEU A 102 -8.47 -18.98 -9.50
CA LEU A 102 -8.30 -17.55 -9.81
C LEU A 102 -7.43 -17.29 -11.04
N THR A 103 -6.40 -18.12 -11.27
CA THR A 103 -5.56 -18.00 -12.47
C THR A 103 -6.23 -18.46 -13.76
N GLU A 104 -7.33 -19.22 -13.66
CA GLU A 104 -8.08 -19.76 -14.79
C GLU A 104 -9.29 -18.88 -15.19
N LEU A 105 -9.61 -17.83 -14.41
CA LEU A 105 -10.71 -16.91 -14.72
C LEU A 105 -10.40 -16.06 -15.96
N GLU A 106 -11.41 -15.87 -16.82
CA GLU A 106 -11.32 -14.93 -17.96
C GLU A 106 -11.13 -13.49 -17.48
N GLU A 107 -11.87 -13.11 -16.43
CA GLU A 107 -11.76 -11.80 -15.78
C GLU A 107 -11.07 -11.94 -14.40
N PRO A 108 -9.96 -11.23 -14.16
CA PRO A 108 -9.24 -11.34 -12.89
C PRO A 108 -10.07 -10.84 -11.70
N ASN A 109 -10.16 -11.66 -10.65
CA ASN A 109 -10.68 -11.22 -9.35
C ASN A 109 -9.53 -10.74 -8.46
N TYR A 110 -9.14 -9.47 -8.62
CA TYR A 110 -8.02 -8.87 -7.90
C TYR A 110 -8.22 -8.84 -6.38
N HIS A 111 -9.45 -8.63 -5.90
CA HIS A 111 -9.70 -8.59 -4.46
C HIS A 111 -9.44 -9.94 -3.80
N LEU A 112 -9.96 -11.02 -4.38
CA LEU A 112 -9.75 -12.37 -3.84
C LEU A 112 -8.32 -12.86 -4.05
N SER A 113 -7.70 -12.52 -5.19
CA SER A 113 -6.29 -12.82 -5.46
C SER A 113 -5.37 -12.18 -4.42
N TYR A 114 -5.63 -10.92 -4.06
CA TYR A 114 -4.90 -10.23 -2.98
C TYR A 114 -4.99 -11.00 -1.65
N ILE A 115 -6.20 -11.39 -1.23
CA ILE A 115 -6.40 -12.10 0.04
C ILE A 115 -5.76 -13.49 0.01
N ASN A 116 -5.96 -14.24 -1.07
CA ASN A 116 -5.41 -15.59 -1.23
C ASN A 116 -3.88 -15.58 -1.23
N ASN A 117 -3.24 -14.67 -1.98
CA ASN A 117 -1.78 -14.53 -1.98
C ASN A 117 -1.25 -14.16 -0.59
N PHE A 118 -1.97 -13.31 0.16
CA PHE A 118 -1.59 -12.97 1.53
C PHE A 118 -1.66 -14.17 2.48
N ASN A 119 -2.70 -15.00 2.36
CA ASN A 119 -2.84 -16.21 3.16
C ASN A 119 -1.79 -17.26 2.76
N LEU A 120 -1.48 -17.42 1.48
CA LEU A 120 -0.39 -18.28 1.01
C LEU A 120 0.97 -17.84 1.57
N ALA A 121 1.29 -16.54 1.50
CA ALA A 121 2.51 -16.02 2.11
C ALA A 121 2.58 -16.33 3.61
N ARG A 122 1.47 -16.15 4.34
CA ARG A 122 1.38 -16.51 5.77
C ARG A 122 1.58 -17.99 6.05
N LEU A 123 1.01 -18.87 5.22
CA LEU A 123 1.14 -20.32 5.38
C LEU A 123 2.57 -20.77 5.09
N TYR A 124 3.18 -20.30 4.01
CA TYR A 124 4.58 -20.61 3.71
C TYR A 124 5.55 -20.07 4.75
N ARG A 125 5.27 -18.88 5.33
CA ARG A 125 6.00 -18.40 6.50
C ARG A 125 5.95 -19.38 7.66
N PHE A 126 4.76 -19.89 7.99
CA PHE A 126 4.58 -20.85 9.08
C PHE A 126 5.32 -22.17 8.81
N LEU A 127 5.38 -22.60 7.55
CA LEU A 127 6.11 -23.79 7.11
C LEU A 127 7.63 -23.56 6.99
N GLY A 128 8.12 -22.33 7.14
CA GLY A 128 9.53 -21.97 6.98
C GLY A 128 10.02 -21.87 5.53
N ASP A 129 9.12 -21.89 4.54
CA ASP A 129 9.46 -21.75 3.12
C ASP A 129 9.53 -20.27 2.75
N LEU A 130 10.69 -19.66 3.03
CA LEU A 130 10.92 -18.22 2.86
C LEU A 130 10.89 -17.76 1.39
N ASP A 131 11.20 -18.66 0.44
CA ASP A 131 11.17 -18.35 -0.99
C ASP A 131 9.73 -18.23 -1.49
N ARG A 132 8.86 -19.19 -1.12
CA ARG A 132 7.45 -19.09 -1.47
C ARG A 132 6.73 -18.00 -0.67
N GLU A 133 7.11 -17.76 0.58
CA GLU A 133 6.63 -16.60 1.33
C GLU A 133 6.87 -15.31 0.53
N GLN A 134 8.12 -15.06 0.11
CA GLN A 134 8.47 -13.87 -0.64
C GLN A 134 7.75 -13.81 -1.99
N ALA A 135 7.68 -14.91 -2.72
CA ALA A 135 7.03 -14.96 -4.03
C ALA A 135 5.54 -14.59 -3.95
N TYR A 136 4.81 -15.11 -2.96
CA TYR A 136 3.40 -14.76 -2.77
C TYR A 136 3.22 -13.36 -2.18
N PHE A 137 4.13 -12.91 -1.32
CA PHE A 137 4.10 -11.54 -0.81
C PHE A 137 4.33 -10.52 -1.94
N ASN A 138 5.24 -10.77 -2.88
CA ASN A 138 5.41 -9.92 -4.07
C ASN A 138 4.12 -9.79 -4.89
N LYS A 139 3.36 -10.88 -5.08
CA LYS A 139 2.05 -10.82 -5.75
C LYS A 139 1.02 -9.96 -5.00
N VAL A 140 1.10 -9.91 -3.67
CA VAL A 140 0.28 -8.99 -2.85
C VAL A 140 0.66 -7.54 -3.20
N LEU A 141 1.95 -7.23 -3.20
CA LEU A 141 2.46 -5.90 -3.52
C LEU A 141 2.03 -5.45 -4.94
N GLU A 142 2.19 -6.33 -5.93
CA GLU A 142 1.78 -6.13 -7.33
C GLU A 142 0.29 -5.84 -7.49
N THR A 143 -0.57 -6.47 -6.68
CA THR A 143 -2.02 -6.25 -6.75
C THR A 143 -2.41 -4.86 -6.25
N THR A 144 -1.63 -4.31 -5.32
CA THR A 144 -1.78 -2.93 -4.81
C THR A 144 -0.87 -1.94 -5.54
N ASN A 145 -0.32 -2.34 -6.69
CA ASN A 145 0.65 -1.50 -7.36
C ASN A 145 0.03 -0.15 -7.76
N GLY A 146 0.63 0.99 -7.39
CA GLY A 146 0.05 2.32 -7.64
C GLY A 146 -1.10 2.76 -6.71
N LEU A 147 -1.55 1.92 -5.79
CA LEU A 147 -2.80 2.15 -5.02
C LEU A 147 -2.64 1.99 -3.50
N ARG A 148 -1.42 1.88 -3.00
CA ARG A 148 -1.17 1.62 -1.57
C ARG A 148 -1.65 2.80 -0.72
N THR A 149 -2.41 2.48 0.32
CA THR A 149 -2.76 3.44 1.38
C THR A 149 -1.58 3.66 2.33
N GLU A 150 -1.68 4.63 3.23
CA GLU A 150 -0.69 4.83 4.31
C GLU A 150 -0.49 3.58 5.16
N SER A 151 -1.60 2.95 5.53
CA SER A 151 -1.58 1.70 6.27
C SER A 151 -0.85 0.60 5.49
N ASP A 152 -1.05 0.52 4.18
CA ASP A 152 -0.36 -0.45 3.33
C ASP A 152 1.14 -0.16 3.27
N GLN A 153 1.55 1.10 3.11
CA GLN A 153 2.97 1.45 3.03
C GLN A 153 3.72 1.09 4.32
N ILE A 154 3.17 1.39 5.49
CA ILE A 154 3.78 1.02 6.77
C ILE A 154 3.77 -0.51 6.96
N TYR A 155 2.61 -1.14 6.73
CA TYR A 155 2.43 -2.57 6.97
C TYR A 155 3.32 -3.43 6.06
N PHE A 156 3.37 -3.12 4.77
CA PHE A 156 4.14 -3.90 3.81
C PHE A 156 5.63 -3.75 4.04
N ASN A 157 6.12 -2.54 4.33
CA ASN A 157 7.51 -2.32 4.64
C ASN A 157 7.95 -3.06 5.92
N LEU A 158 7.15 -3.02 6.99
CA LEU A 158 7.44 -3.81 8.20
C LEU A 158 7.40 -5.33 7.94
N THR A 159 6.46 -5.78 7.13
CA THR A 159 6.34 -7.21 6.78
C THR A 159 7.52 -7.67 5.92
N GLN A 160 7.91 -6.87 4.93
CA GLN A 160 9.06 -7.11 4.07
C GLN A 160 10.37 -7.11 4.86
N ALA A 161 10.53 -6.18 5.81
CA ALA A 161 11.68 -6.15 6.72
C ALA A 161 11.80 -7.45 7.53
N ALA A 162 10.68 -7.98 8.02
CA ALA A 162 10.68 -9.24 8.75
C ALA A 162 11.02 -10.44 7.86
N ILE A 163 10.65 -10.42 6.57
CA ILE A 163 11.07 -11.46 5.62
C ILE A 163 12.58 -11.37 5.38
N TYR A 164 13.11 -10.19 5.10
CA TYR A 164 14.55 -9.97 4.90
C TYR A 164 15.37 -10.38 6.12
N GLU A 165 14.90 -10.08 7.33
CA GLU A 165 15.54 -10.58 8.56
C GLU A 165 15.67 -12.10 8.56
N ARG A 166 14.56 -12.81 8.34
CA ARG A 166 14.56 -14.29 8.36
C ARG A 166 15.45 -14.88 7.26
N ARG A 167 15.66 -14.14 6.17
CA ARG A 167 16.56 -14.51 5.06
C ARG A 167 18.03 -14.13 5.32
N GLY A 168 18.35 -13.50 6.45
CA GLY A 168 19.71 -13.07 6.77
C GLY A 168 20.18 -11.87 5.93
N GLN A 169 19.24 -10.98 5.55
CA GLN A 169 19.47 -9.79 4.73
C GLN A 169 19.28 -8.52 5.59
N PRO A 170 20.25 -8.17 6.44
CA PRO A 170 20.06 -7.13 7.46
C PRO A 170 19.96 -5.72 6.89
N LEU A 171 20.64 -5.42 5.78
CA LEU A 171 20.58 -4.11 5.13
C LEU A 171 19.21 -3.87 4.49
N GLU A 172 18.70 -4.85 3.77
CA GLU A 172 17.37 -4.79 3.15
C GLU A 172 16.27 -4.71 4.23
N ALA A 173 16.44 -5.45 5.33
CA ALA A 173 15.55 -5.34 6.49
C ALA A 173 15.57 -3.94 7.14
N LEU A 174 16.75 -3.33 7.25
CA LEU A 174 16.91 -1.96 7.74
C LEU A 174 16.22 -0.96 6.82
N VAL A 175 16.48 -1.03 5.51
CA VAL A 175 15.88 -0.13 4.50
C VAL A 175 14.36 -0.21 4.54
N SER A 176 13.78 -1.41 4.51
CA SER A 176 12.32 -1.56 4.60
C SER A 176 11.78 -1.02 5.94
N THR A 177 12.46 -1.25 7.07
CA THR A 177 12.01 -0.69 8.35
C THR A 177 12.09 0.84 8.35
N TRP A 178 13.16 1.41 7.81
CA TRP A 178 13.34 2.85 7.67
C TRP A 178 12.23 3.48 6.82
N LEU A 179 11.83 2.84 5.70
CA LEU A 179 10.71 3.30 4.88
C LEU A 179 9.38 3.31 5.64
N ALA A 180 9.12 2.27 6.44
CA ALA A 180 7.93 2.25 7.28
C ALA A 180 7.93 3.43 8.28
N CYS A 181 9.09 3.76 8.84
CA CYS A 181 9.24 4.91 9.74
C CYS A 181 9.04 6.24 9.02
N VAL A 182 9.56 6.42 7.80
CA VAL A 182 9.31 7.63 6.98
C VAL A 182 7.83 7.82 6.72
N HIS A 183 7.11 6.75 6.33
CA HIS A 183 5.67 6.82 6.11
C HIS A 183 4.87 7.07 7.38
N TRP A 184 5.31 6.54 8.53
CA TRP A 184 4.70 6.85 9.83
C TRP A 184 4.92 8.31 10.22
N LEU A 185 6.14 8.83 10.09
CA LEU A 185 6.46 10.22 10.41
C LEU A 185 5.69 11.21 9.53
N ALA A 186 5.44 10.86 8.27
CA ALA A 186 4.66 11.66 7.33
C ALA A 186 3.14 11.45 7.40
N CYS A 187 2.64 10.58 8.28
CA CYS A 187 1.24 10.22 8.37
C CYS A 187 0.38 11.42 8.83
N GLU A 188 -0.55 11.84 7.97
CA GLU A 188 -1.41 13.00 8.24
C GLU A 188 -2.44 12.71 9.33
N VAL A 189 -2.99 11.49 9.35
CA VAL A 189 -4.04 11.06 10.28
C VAL A 189 -3.65 9.73 10.93
N PRO A 190 -2.68 9.72 11.87
CA PRO A 190 -2.14 8.50 12.47
C PRO A 190 -3.19 7.67 13.22
N GLU A 191 -4.27 8.30 13.72
CA GLU A 191 -5.41 7.62 14.33
C GLU A 191 -6.22 6.77 13.35
N ALA A 192 -6.15 7.06 12.05
CA ALA A 192 -6.87 6.32 11.01
C ALA A 192 -6.14 5.05 10.57
N ILE A 193 -4.92 4.79 11.08
CA ILE A 193 -4.17 3.60 10.73
C ILE A 193 -4.90 2.34 11.23
N GLY A 194 -5.02 1.34 10.36
CA GLY A 194 -5.69 0.09 10.70
C GLY A 194 -4.89 -0.74 11.71
N TRP A 195 -5.57 -1.43 12.64
CA TRP A 195 -4.92 -2.31 13.63
C TRP A 195 -4.00 -3.37 13.01
N ARG A 196 -4.26 -3.79 11.76
CA ARG A 196 -3.43 -4.76 11.03
C ARG A 196 -2.03 -4.23 10.77
N THR A 197 -1.90 -2.93 10.53
CA THR A 197 -0.63 -2.23 10.32
C THR A 197 0.30 -2.36 11.52
N LEU A 198 -0.28 -2.46 12.72
CA LEU A 198 0.46 -2.57 13.98
C LEU A 198 0.81 -4.01 14.38
N LEU A 199 0.26 -5.02 13.69
CA LEU A 199 0.55 -6.43 14.01
C LEU A 199 2.04 -6.78 13.98
N PRO A 200 2.85 -6.31 13.00
CA PRO A 200 4.28 -6.58 13.00
C PRO A 200 5.01 -6.01 14.23
N LEU A 201 4.49 -4.94 14.84
CA LEU A 201 5.12 -4.29 16.01
C LEU A 201 4.69 -4.95 17.33
N TYR A 202 3.41 -5.27 17.49
CA TYR A 202 2.87 -5.72 18.78
C TYR A 202 2.58 -7.21 18.87
N SER A 203 2.64 -7.95 17.74
CA SER A 203 2.27 -9.38 17.64
C SER A 203 0.83 -9.72 18.09
N LYS A 204 0.02 -8.73 18.44
CA LYS A 204 -1.38 -8.86 18.85
C LYS A 204 -2.19 -7.67 18.33
N ARG A 205 -3.50 -7.85 18.25
CA ARG A 205 -4.41 -6.76 17.85
C ARG A 205 -4.33 -5.63 18.88
N GLN A 206 -4.11 -4.42 18.40
CA GLN A 206 -4.20 -3.18 19.17
C GLN A 206 -5.33 -2.32 18.61
N VAL A 207 -6.05 -1.63 19.48
CA VAL A 207 -7.00 -0.58 19.06
C VAL A 207 -6.25 0.74 19.18
N ILE A 208 -6.16 1.49 18.09
CA ILE A 208 -5.49 2.78 18.11
C ILE A 208 -6.31 3.76 18.94
N GLN A 209 -5.65 4.31 19.95
CA GLN A 209 -6.13 5.41 20.77
C GLN A 209 -5.02 6.48 20.79
N PRO A 210 -5.34 7.77 21.03
CA PRO A 210 -4.34 8.84 20.94
C PRO A 210 -3.10 8.63 21.82
N ASP A 211 -3.26 7.98 22.97
CA ASP A 211 -2.18 7.61 23.89
C ASP A 211 -1.25 6.50 23.36
N LEU A 212 -1.70 5.71 22.37
CA LEU A 212 -0.88 4.69 21.73
C LEU A 212 0.08 5.28 20.67
N LEU A 213 -0.19 6.48 20.14
CA LEU A 213 0.62 7.07 19.06
C LEU A 213 2.09 7.32 19.44
N PRO A 214 2.40 7.85 20.65
CA PRO A 214 3.78 7.94 21.13
C PRO A 214 4.44 6.56 21.26
N ASP A 215 3.73 5.56 21.78
CA ASP A 215 4.26 4.19 21.94
C ASP A 215 4.56 3.52 20.60
N ILE A 216 3.74 3.75 19.56
CA ILE A 216 4.03 3.29 18.19
C ILE A 216 5.34 3.89 17.68
N SER A 217 5.54 5.20 17.88
CA SER A 217 6.78 5.89 17.48
C SER A 217 8.00 5.31 18.22
N ASN A 218 7.86 5.03 19.52
CA ASN A 218 8.91 4.38 20.30
C ASN A 218 9.21 2.95 19.80
N LYS A 219 8.17 2.14 19.54
CA LYS A 219 8.36 0.76 19.02
C LYS A 219 9.01 0.73 17.65
N LEU A 220 8.68 1.69 16.79
CA LEU A 220 9.36 1.87 15.51
C LEU A 220 10.83 2.25 15.71
N ALA A 221 11.15 3.16 16.64
CA ALA A 221 12.53 3.55 16.93
C ALA A 221 13.35 2.38 17.51
N GLU A 222 12.78 1.58 18.42
CA GLU A 222 13.40 0.36 18.95
C GLU A 222 13.66 -0.67 17.84
N THR A 223 12.66 -0.89 16.98
CA THR A 223 12.77 -1.83 15.86
C THR A 223 13.86 -1.38 14.89
N LEU A 224 13.86 -0.10 14.51
CA LEU A 224 14.85 0.49 13.60
C LEU A 224 16.26 0.43 14.17
N SER A 225 16.43 0.71 15.47
CA SER A 225 17.70 0.60 16.18
C SER A 225 18.22 -0.85 16.21
N ALA A 226 17.34 -1.82 16.46
CA ALA A 226 17.71 -3.24 16.43
C ALA A 226 18.18 -3.67 15.01
N ARG A 227 17.56 -3.13 13.96
CA ARG A 227 17.98 -3.35 12.57
C ARG A 227 19.32 -2.71 12.24
N LEU A 228 19.54 -1.49 12.72
CA LEU A 228 20.81 -0.80 12.56
C LEU A 228 21.96 -1.63 13.16
N ASN A 229 21.76 -2.12 14.38
CA ASN A 229 22.72 -3.00 15.05
C ASN A 229 22.95 -4.30 14.27
N SER A 230 21.88 -4.92 13.76
CA SER A 230 21.98 -6.14 12.94
C SER A 230 22.74 -5.90 11.62
N ALA A 231 22.60 -4.71 11.05
CA ALA A 231 23.33 -4.27 9.87
C ALA A 231 24.77 -3.81 10.16
N SER A 232 25.16 -3.74 11.43
CA SER A 232 26.49 -3.24 11.87
C SER A 232 26.82 -1.84 11.36
N LEU A 233 25.81 -0.99 11.20
CA LEU A 233 25.97 0.39 10.76
C LEU A 233 26.14 1.32 11.97
N VAL A 234 27.09 2.25 11.85
CA VAL A 234 27.32 3.31 12.84
C VAL A 234 26.74 4.59 12.29
N LEU A 235 25.86 5.22 13.05
CA LEU A 235 25.23 6.47 12.64
C LEU A 235 26.17 7.66 12.79
N PRO A 236 26.12 8.62 11.86
CA PRO A 236 26.78 9.89 12.03
C PRO A 236 26.11 10.68 13.16
N GLU A 237 26.88 11.51 13.83
CA GLU A 237 26.34 12.52 14.73
C GLU A 237 25.70 13.63 13.87
N ILE A 238 24.46 13.99 14.17
CA ILE A 238 23.75 15.08 13.51
C ILE A 238 23.78 16.31 14.43
N ASP A 239 24.25 17.44 13.91
CA ASP A 239 24.39 18.71 14.64
C ASP A 239 23.28 19.73 14.30
N PHE A 240 22.28 19.29 13.53
CA PHE A 240 21.12 20.08 13.12
C PHE A 240 19.81 19.46 13.62
N GLN A 241 18.76 20.27 13.64
CA GLN A 241 17.41 19.82 14.01
C GLN A 241 16.86 18.87 12.94
N PRO A 242 16.39 17.67 13.30
CA PRO A 242 15.73 16.78 12.35
C PRO A 242 14.53 17.46 11.66
N PRO A 243 14.33 17.28 10.35
CA PRO A 243 13.21 17.86 9.65
C PRO A 243 11.87 17.26 10.10
N ASN A 244 10.79 18.03 9.90
CA ASN A 244 9.44 17.49 9.98
C ASN A 244 9.12 16.72 8.71
N PHE A 245 8.41 15.60 8.85
CA PHE A 245 8.00 14.79 7.71
C PHE A 245 6.53 15.07 7.42
N ILE A 246 6.20 15.29 6.16
CA ILE A 246 4.81 15.48 5.71
C ILE A 246 4.60 14.77 4.39
N LYS A 247 3.33 14.54 4.05
CA LYS A 247 2.96 14.08 2.72
C LYS A 247 2.74 15.22 1.74
N ILE A 248 2.87 14.88 0.47
CA ILE A 248 2.63 15.84 -0.61
C ILE A 248 1.15 16.22 -0.74
N SER A 249 0.22 15.33 -0.37
CA SER A 249 -1.23 15.59 -0.33
C SER A 249 -1.61 16.77 0.58
N ALA A 250 -0.82 17.05 1.62
CA ALA A 250 -1.02 18.19 2.49
C ALA A 250 -0.80 19.55 1.80
N PHE A 251 -0.27 19.59 0.56
CA PHE A 251 -0.08 20.82 -0.20
C PHE A 251 -1.28 21.13 -1.10
N SER A 252 -2.00 22.20 -0.76
CA SER A 252 -3.11 22.72 -1.59
C SER A 252 -2.66 23.45 -2.87
N ASN A 253 -1.37 23.86 -2.98
CA ASN A 253 -0.79 24.41 -4.20
C ASN A 253 0.75 24.21 -4.21
N PRO A 254 1.23 23.00 -4.51
CA PRO A 254 2.64 22.63 -4.36
C PRO A 254 3.58 23.46 -5.26
N ILE A 255 3.18 23.77 -6.49
CA ILE A 255 4.05 24.37 -7.52
C ILE A 255 4.71 25.68 -7.05
N LYS A 256 3.97 26.60 -6.41
CA LYS A 256 4.55 27.91 -6.00
C LYS A 256 5.50 27.82 -4.80
N LYS A 257 5.35 26.81 -3.95
CA LYS A 257 6.15 26.65 -2.72
C LYS A 257 7.36 25.75 -2.92
N LEU A 258 7.33 24.86 -3.91
CA LEU A 258 8.40 23.89 -4.18
C LEU A 258 9.55 24.46 -5.02
N ASN A 259 9.47 25.70 -5.52
CA ASN A 259 10.59 26.33 -6.27
C ASN A 259 11.92 26.42 -5.49
N GLN A 260 11.89 26.26 -4.17
CA GLN A 260 13.08 26.22 -3.29
C GLN A 260 13.37 24.81 -2.77
N ALA A 261 12.66 23.79 -3.26
CA ALA A 261 12.82 22.42 -2.81
C ALA A 261 14.10 21.81 -3.37
N LYS A 262 14.81 21.06 -2.54
CA LYS A 262 15.84 20.13 -2.97
C LYS A 262 15.18 18.77 -3.22
N ILE A 263 15.46 18.16 -4.37
CA ILE A 263 14.98 16.81 -4.66
C ILE A 263 16.02 15.81 -4.17
N TYR A 264 15.56 14.82 -3.43
CA TYR A 264 16.35 13.67 -3.02
C TYR A 264 15.71 12.44 -3.66
N CYS A 265 16.44 11.79 -4.57
CA CYS A 265 15.96 10.58 -5.20
C CYS A 265 16.94 9.43 -5.03
N HIS A 266 16.40 8.26 -4.68
CA HIS A 266 17.18 7.04 -4.65
C HIS A 266 16.29 5.84 -4.87
N GLN A 267 16.88 4.79 -5.42
CA GLN A 267 16.18 3.54 -5.66
C GLN A 267 15.49 3.04 -4.39
N GLN A 268 16.20 3.04 -3.26
CA GLN A 268 15.68 2.48 -2.02
C GLN A 268 14.65 3.33 -1.29
N TYR A 269 14.52 4.63 -1.59
CA TYR A 269 13.63 5.52 -0.83
C TYR A 269 12.72 6.43 -1.64
N GLY A 270 12.68 6.25 -2.96
CA GLY A 270 11.78 6.99 -3.84
C GLY A 270 12.20 8.45 -3.94
N VAL A 271 11.23 9.35 -3.86
CA VAL A 271 11.45 10.80 -3.98
C VAL A 271 11.04 11.48 -2.68
N LEU A 272 11.97 12.24 -2.11
CA LEU A 272 11.72 13.17 -1.02
C LEU A 272 12.03 14.59 -1.49
N LEU A 273 11.21 15.56 -1.08
CA LEU A 273 11.46 16.97 -1.34
C LEU A 273 11.84 17.66 -0.03
N GLY A 274 13.06 18.19 0.06
CA GLY A 274 13.48 18.97 1.22
C GLY A 274 13.16 20.45 1.04
N LEU A 275 12.45 21.01 2.01
CA LEU A 275 12.09 22.42 2.06
C LEU A 275 12.79 23.12 3.23
N PRO A 276 13.25 24.37 3.06
CA PRO A 276 13.85 25.14 4.15
C PRO A 276 12.82 25.64 5.17
N GLN A 277 11.54 25.66 4.79
CA GLN A 277 10.45 26.17 5.62
C GLN A 277 9.93 25.05 6.54
N PRO A 278 9.83 25.28 7.86
CA PRO A 278 9.26 24.30 8.78
C PRO A 278 7.74 24.20 8.58
N THR A 279 7.24 22.97 8.55
CA THR A 279 5.79 22.68 8.66
C THR A 279 5.48 22.09 10.03
N GLN A 280 4.21 22.13 10.44
CA GLN A 280 3.80 21.46 11.67
C GLN A 280 3.58 19.98 11.40
N SER A 281 4.13 19.12 12.26
CA SER A 281 3.78 17.69 12.31
C SER A 281 2.44 17.51 13.02
N SER A 282 1.69 16.47 12.64
CA SER A 282 0.48 16.02 13.34
C SER A 282 0.79 15.48 14.74
N LEU A 283 2.01 14.98 14.95
CA LEU A 283 2.50 14.41 16.20
C LEU A 283 3.65 15.23 16.77
N ASN A 284 3.56 15.55 18.06
CA ASN A 284 4.58 16.34 18.77
C ASN A 284 4.88 15.71 20.13
N SER A 285 5.41 14.49 20.12
CA SER A 285 5.85 13.75 21.31
C SER A 285 7.37 13.55 21.29
N ALA A 286 7.96 13.28 22.46
CA ALA A 286 9.40 13.03 22.56
C ALA A 286 9.82 11.77 21.77
N GLU A 287 8.98 10.74 21.78
CA GLU A 287 9.15 9.48 21.04
C GLU A 287 9.12 9.73 19.53
N HIS A 288 8.23 10.60 19.06
CA HIS A 288 8.15 10.99 17.65
C HIS A 288 9.42 11.74 17.21
N HIS A 289 9.90 12.68 18.04
CA HIS A 289 11.16 13.38 17.76
C HIS A 289 12.38 12.45 17.78
N CYS A 290 12.41 11.47 18.69
CA CYS A 290 13.46 10.46 18.74
C CYS A 290 13.49 9.62 17.45
N LEU A 291 12.32 9.18 16.99
CA LEU A 291 12.20 8.46 15.72
C LEU A 291 12.65 9.33 14.54
N SER A 292 12.22 10.60 14.49
CA SER A 292 12.63 11.55 13.44
C SER A 292 14.15 11.74 13.40
N ALA A 293 14.80 11.91 14.56
CA ALA A 293 16.25 12.01 14.66
C ALA A 293 16.95 10.75 14.13
N LEU A 294 16.45 9.57 14.49
CA LEU A 294 17.01 8.29 14.05
C LEU A 294 16.88 8.09 12.54
N VAL A 295 15.70 8.36 11.98
CA VAL A 295 15.43 8.30 10.53
C VAL A 295 16.34 9.27 9.77
N THR A 296 16.52 10.48 10.30
CA THR A 296 17.37 11.53 9.72
C THR A 296 18.85 11.12 9.74
N ALA A 297 19.34 10.57 10.84
CA ALA A 297 20.71 10.10 10.96
C ALA A 297 21.01 8.95 9.98
N ILE A 298 20.06 8.03 9.77
CA ILE A 298 20.20 6.98 8.74
C ILE A 298 20.26 7.58 7.34
N PHE A 299 19.43 8.57 7.04
CA PHE A 299 19.46 9.25 5.74
C PHE A 299 20.81 9.92 5.48
N GLN A 300 21.45 10.48 6.51
CA GLN A 300 22.79 11.08 6.44
C GLN A 300 23.94 10.06 6.26
N LEU A 301 23.67 8.75 6.28
CA LEU A 301 24.67 7.76 5.85
C LEU A 301 24.98 7.88 4.36
N ASP A 302 24.04 8.38 3.56
CA ASP A 302 24.30 8.73 2.17
C ASP A 302 24.90 10.14 2.08
N SER A 303 26.24 10.17 1.96
CA SER A 303 27.03 11.40 1.87
C SER A 303 26.69 12.32 0.69
N GLN A 304 25.91 11.84 -0.30
CA GLN A 304 25.48 12.67 -1.42
C GLN A 304 24.42 13.71 -1.01
N PHE A 305 23.82 13.57 0.17
CA PHE A 305 22.67 14.37 0.59
C PHE A 305 22.91 15.06 1.94
N SER A 306 22.81 16.39 1.97
CA SER A 306 22.86 17.18 3.21
C SER A 306 21.47 17.72 3.58
N LEU A 307 20.99 17.37 4.78
CA LEU A 307 19.72 17.84 5.32
C LEU A 307 19.85 19.07 6.23
N ALA A 308 21.05 19.66 6.38
CA ALA A 308 21.29 20.75 7.33
C ALA A 308 20.43 22.01 7.06
N GLU A 309 20.06 22.25 5.80
CA GLU A 309 19.22 23.37 5.37
C GLU A 309 17.74 22.98 5.17
N VAL A 310 17.37 21.75 5.53
CA VAL A 310 16.03 21.20 5.32
C VAL A 310 15.29 21.20 6.66
N SER A 311 14.21 21.97 6.75
CA SER A 311 13.32 21.97 7.91
C SER A 311 12.13 21.03 7.75
N THR A 312 11.79 20.68 6.51
CA THR A 312 10.66 19.80 6.18
C THR A 312 11.04 18.84 5.06
N LEU A 313 10.79 17.55 5.23
CA LEU A 313 10.86 16.53 4.20
C LEU A 313 9.44 16.15 3.75
N VAL A 314 9.16 16.37 2.48
CA VAL A 314 7.90 15.98 1.84
C VAL A 314 8.08 14.60 1.21
N VAL A 315 7.28 13.64 1.64
CA VAL A 315 7.23 12.29 1.08
C VAL A 315 6.28 12.30 -0.11
N ASP A 316 6.81 12.01 -1.30
CA ASP A 316 6.02 11.85 -2.52
C ASP A 316 5.62 10.39 -2.70
N ASP A 317 4.37 10.07 -2.36
CA ASP A 317 3.75 8.76 -2.57
C ASP A 317 2.93 8.68 -3.88
N CYS A 318 2.95 9.73 -4.71
CA CYS A 318 2.26 9.76 -6.00
C CYS A 318 2.85 8.76 -7.00
N TYR A 319 4.09 8.33 -6.80
CA TYR A 319 4.71 7.23 -7.58
C TYR A 319 4.15 5.85 -7.26
N GLY A 320 3.37 5.71 -6.19
CA GLY A 320 2.78 4.44 -5.82
C GLY A 320 3.78 3.40 -5.29
N HIS A 321 5.03 3.31 -5.78
CA HIS A 321 6.03 2.29 -5.38
C HIS A 321 7.48 2.80 -5.44
N GLU A 322 8.28 2.13 -4.61
CA GLU A 322 9.73 2.11 -4.49
C GLU A 322 10.46 1.97 -5.85
N ILE A 323 11.66 2.57 -5.90
CA ILE A 323 12.64 2.50 -6.97
C ILE A 323 12.26 3.25 -8.27
N LEU A 324 12.37 4.57 -8.21
CA LEU A 324 12.85 5.30 -9.38
C LEU A 324 14.36 5.09 -9.48
N ASP A 325 14.83 4.80 -10.68
CA ASP A 325 16.26 4.93 -10.97
C ASP A 325 16.64 6.40 -10.73
N SER A 326 17.67 6.66 -9.91
CA SER A 326 17.90 7.96 -9.26
C SER A 326 17.95 9.13 -10.25
N THR A 327 18.51 8.90 -11.44
CA THR A 327 18.66 9.92 -12.48
C THR A 327 17.32 10.36 -13.11
N TYR A 328 16.30 9.52 -13.10
CA TYR A 328 15.00 9.84 -13.72
C TYR A 328 13.95 10.24 -12.70
N GLY A 329 14.08 9.81 -11.45
CA GLY A 329 13.15 10.23 -10.41
C GLY A 329 13.24 11.73 -10.11
N GLU A 330 14.46 12.29 -10.16
CA GLU A 330 14.66 13.74 -10.10
C GLU A 330 13.97 14.46 -11.27
N LEU A 331 14.19 13.98 -12.49
CA LEU A 331 13.57 14.55 -13.69
C LEU A 331 12.05 14.55 -13.62
N ILE A 332 11.45 13.43 -13.23
CA ILE A 332 9.99 13.32 -13.13
C ILE A 332 9.47 14.22 -12.00
N ALA A 333 10.13 14.25 -10.85
CA ALA A 333 9.79 15.16 -9.76
C ALA A 333 9.87 16.62 -10.19
N SER A 334 10.89 17.01 -10.94
CA SER A 334 11.04 18.36 -11.52
C SER A 334 9.90 18.71 -12.49
N ILE A 335 9.46 17.77 -13.34
CA ILE A 335 8.29 17.94 -14.24
C ILE A 335 6.98 18.01 -13.46
N ARG A 336 6.82 17.25 -12.38
CA ARG A 336 5.59 17.24 -11.59
C ARG A 336 5.44 18.52 -10.76
N TRP A 337 6.54 18.93 -10.14
CA TRP A 337 6.51 19.89 -9.05
C TRP A 337 6.96 21.30 -9.40
N GLY A 338 7.43 21.54 -10.62
CA GLY A 338 7.90 22.88 -11.01
C GLY A 338 9.28 23.23 -10.47
N ILE A 339 10.02 22.23 -9.98
CA ILE A 339 11.34 22.45 -9.40
C ILE A 339 12.30 22.66 -10.56
N ASN A 340 12.88 23.86 -10.63
CA ASN A 340 13.82 24.22 -11.69
C ASN A 340 15.13 23.44 -11.49
N ASP A 341 15.38 22.49 -12.37
CA ASP A 341 16.75 22.07 -12.62
C ASP A 341 17.42 23.17 -13.45
N GLU A 342 18.42 23.85 -12.88
CA GLU A 342 19.19 24.90 -13.57
C GLU A 342 19.80 24.41 -14.90
N GLN A 343 19.86 23.09 -15.12
CA GLN A 343 20.48 22.47 -16.28
C GLN A 343 19.51 22.05 -17.40
N ALA A 344 18.18 22.10 -17.22
CA ALA A 344 17.23 21.59 -18.21
C ALA A 344 15.99 22.48 -18.44
N ASN A 345 15.77 22.93 -19.69
CA ASN A 345 14.52 23.56 -20.10
C ASN A 345 13.37 22.54 -20.06
N PHE A 346 12.22 22.89 -19.47
CA PHE A 346 11.00 22.08 -19.40
C PHE A 346 10.66 21.32 -20.69
N HIS A 347 10.74 21.98 -21.85
CA HIS A 347 10.41 21.36 -23.14
C HIS A 347 11.38 20.24 -23.52
N SER A 348 12.66 20.34 -23.13
CA SER A 348 13.64 19.28 -23.37
C SER A 348 13.38 18.07 -22.47
N MET A 349 12.83 18.29 -21.28
CA MET A 349 12.50 17.23 -20.32
C MET A 349 11.32 16.37 -20.80
N LEU A 350 10.35 16.95 -21.53
CA LEU A 350 9.18 16.22 -22.05
C LEU A 350 9.54 15.06 -22.99
N ASN A 351 10.70 15.12 -23.66
CA ASN A 351 11.15 14.05 -24.57
C ASN A 351 11.92 12.93 -23.86
N ARG A 352 12.26 13.11 -22.58
CA ARG A 352 13.06 12.17 -21.77
C ARG A 352 12.21 11.38 -20.77
N VAL A 353 10.92 11.71 -20.70
CA VAL A 353 9.94 11.07 -19.84
C VAL A 353 8.83 10.51 -20.71
N SER A 354 8.36 9.33 -20.34
CA SER A 354 7.24 8.65 -20.96
C SER A 354 6.04 8.61 -20.03
N VAL A 355 4.86 8.51 -20.60
CA VAL A 355 3.60 8.31 -19.89
C VAL A 355 3.15 6.88 -20.12
N THR A 356 2.72 6.22 -19.06
CA THR A 356 2.08 4.90 -19.10
C THR A 356 0.80 4.92 -18.28
N PHE A 357 -0.09 3.95 -18.49
CA PHE A 357 -1.22 3.75 -17.60
C PHE A 357 -0.74 3.34 -16.20
N GLY A 358 -1.43 3.83 -15.18
CA GLY A 358 -1.15 3.46 -13.79
C GLY A 358 -1.31 1.97 -13.59
N GLN A 359 -0.36 1.34 -12.90
CA GLN A 359 -0.38 -0.11 -12.67
C GLN A 359 -1.55 -0.59 -11.80
N GLY A 360 -2.24 0.35 -11.14
CA GLY A 360 -3.44 0.09 -10.35
C GLY A 360 -4.70 -0.16 -11.17
N ILE A 361 -4.66 0.06 -12.48
CA ILE A 361 -5.84 -0.06 -13.34
C ILE A 361 -6.13 -1.54 -13.63
N SER A 362 -7.41 -1.89 -13.49
CA SER A 362 -7.97 -3.21 -13.76
C SER A 362 -8.49 -3.29 -15.20
N SER A 363 -9.26 -2.29 -15.63
CA SER A 363 -9.88 -2.26 -16.95
C SER A 363 -10.20 -0.83 -17.38
N VAL A 364 -10.46 -0.65 -18.67
CA VAL A 364 -10.87 0.62 -19.27
C VAL A 364 -12.14 0.43 -20.10
N GLU A 365 -13.02 1.42 -20.10
CA GLU A 365 -14.24 1.44 -20.91
C GLU A 365 -14.02 2.33 -22.14
N LEU A 366 -14.23 1.78 -23.34
CA LEU A 366 -14.16 2.52 -24.60
C LEU A 366 -15.57 2.74 -25.17
N LYS A 367 -15.90 3.98 -25.56
CA LYS A 367 -17.12 4.32 -26.33
C LYS A 367 -16.72 5.07 -27.59
N ASN A 368 -17.10 4.55 -28.76
CA ASN A 368 -16.76 5.17 -30.05
C ASN A 368 -15.25 5.46 -30.20
N ASN A 369 -14.39 4.53 -29.78
CA ASN A 369 -12.92 4.67 -29.70
C ASN A 369 -12.38 5.72 -28.71
N ALA A 370 -13.23 6.38 -27.92
CA ALA A 370 -12.82 7.27 -26.84
C ALA A 370 -12.80 6.51 -25.50
N LEU A 371 -11.76 6.75 -24.69
CA LEU A 371 -11.65 6.14 -23.36
C LEU A 371 -12.45 6.97 -22.37
N VAL A 372 -13.55 6.41 -21.86
CA VAL A 372 -14.53 7.17 -21.06
C VAL A 372 -14.43 6.88 -19.57
N LYS A 373 -13.86 5.73 -19.18
CA LYS A 373 -13.75 5.33 -17.78
C LYS A 373 -12.56 4.42 -17.54
N VAL A 374 -11.96 4.54 -16.37
CA VAL A 374 -11.01 3.56 -15.83
C VAL A 374 -11.58 2.93 -14.56
N THR A 375 -11.35 1.63 -14.40
CA THR A 375 -11.68 0.89 -13.17
C THR A 375 -10.40 0.38 -12.55
N PHE A 376 -10.26 0.51 -11.23
CA PHE A 376 -9.06 0.14 -10.50
C PHE A 376 -9.16 -1.26 -9.90
N LYS A 377 -8.01 -1.89 -9.66
CA LYS A 377 -7.90 -3.22 -9.04
C LYS A 377 -8.48 -3.24 -7.63
N ARG A 378 -8.25 -2.17 -6.84
CA ARG A 378 -8.71 -2.01 -5.45
C ARG A 378 -8.83 -0.54 -5.04
N TYR A 379 -9.48 -0.31 -3.90
CA TYR A 379 -9.55 0.94 -3.12
C TYR A 379 -10.26 2.13 -3.76
N LEU A 380 -9.91 2.46 -5.00
CA LEU A 380 -10.44 3.62 -5.71
C LEU A 380 -11.73 3.27 -6.43
N SER A 381 -12.68 4.19 -6.38
CA SER A 381 -13.87 4.15 -7.22
C SER A 381 -13.48 4.30 -8.69
N PRO A 382 -14.28 3.77 -9.63
CA PRO A 382 -14.08 4.05 -11.05
C PRO A 382 -14.01 5.56 -11.31
N PHE A 383 -13.13 5.96 -12.23
CA PHE A 383 -12.91 7.36 -12.57
C PHE A 383 -13.38 7.62 -14.01
N ASP A 384 -14.31 8.56 -14.15
CA ASP A 384 -14.81 9.00 -15.45
C ASP A 384 -13.83 9.98 -16.09
N ILE A 385 -13.43 9.70 -17.33
CA ILE A 385 -12.40 10.48 -18.02
C ILE A 385 -12.99 11.76 -18.61
N PRO A 386 -12.44 12.94 -18.27
CA PRO A 386 -12.83 14.20 -18.89
C PRO A 386 -12.71 14.16 -20.42
N GLU A 387 -13.69 14.72 -21.13
CA GLU A 387 -13.77 14.67 -22.61
C GLU A 387 -12.47 15.08 -23.30
N MET A 388 -11.82 16.14 -22.80
CA MET A 388 -10.55 16.64 -23.34
C MET A 388 -9.39 15.63 -23.29
N MET A 389 -9.46 14.60 -22.44
CA MET A 389 -8.39 13.62 -22.24
C MET A 389 -8.66 12.29 -22.95
N GLN A 390 -9.90 12.03 -23.38
CA GLN A 390 -10.33 10.71 -23.83
C GLN A 390 -9.56 10.21 -25.07
N ALA A 391 -9.25 11.11 -26.01
CA ALA A 391 -8.52 10.77 -27.22
C ALA A 391 -7.05 10.42 -26.94
N ALA A 392 -6.36 11.26 -26.15
CA ALA A 392 -4.97 11.05 -25.76
C ALA A 392 -4.81 9.74 -24.94
N LEU A 393 -5.72 9.50 -23.99
CA LEU A 393 -5.71 8.29 -23.17
C LEU A 393 -6.09 7.03 -23.98
N ALA A 394 -7.02 7.13 -24.93
CA ALA A 394 -7.32 6.02 -25.84
C ALA A 394 -6.12 5.65 -26.72
N LYS A 395 -5.36 6.65 -27.18
CA LYS A 395 -4.12 6.44 -27.94
C LYS A 395 -3.05 5.78 -27.05
N LEU A 396 -2.82 6.32 -25.86
CA LEU A 396 -1.90 5.73 -24.87
C LEU A 396 -2.29 4.29 -24.56
N TYR A 397 -3.59 3.98 -24.44
CA TYR A 397 -4.05 2.64 -24.08
C TYR A 397 -3.72 1.62 -25.19
N LYS A 398 -3.85 2.03 -26.44
CA LYS A 398 -3.49 1.20 -27.61
C LYS A 398 -1.98 1.03 -27.76
N GLN A 399 -1.18 2.03 -27.39
CA GLN A 399 0.28 2.02 -27.54
C GLN A 399 1.00 1.42 -26.33
N GLY A 400 0.36 1.40 -25.15
CA GLY A 400 0.94 1.02 -23.87
C GLY A 400 1.84 2.09 -23.24
N ILE A 401 2.59 2.82 -24.06
CA ILE A 401 3.51 3.88 -23.65
C ILE A 401 3.65 4.93 -24.77
N CYS A 402 3.82 6.20 -24.40
CA CYS A 402 4.26 7.25 -25.32
C CYS A 402 5.19 8.23 -24.60
N THR A 403 5.90 9.08 -25.33
CA THR A 403 6.64 10.19 -24.72
C THR A 403 5.67 11.22 -24.14
N LEU A 404 6.10 11.94 -23.10
CA LEU A 404 5.28 13.00 -22.54
C LEU A 404 5.05 14.14 -23.55
N ALA A 405 6.02 14.42 -24.43
CA ALA A 405 5.84 15.37 -25.52
C ALA A 405 4.72 14.96 -26.49
N GLU A 406 4.65 13.69 -26.90
CA GLU A 406 3.55 13.17 -27.73
C GLU A 406 2.22 13.27 -26.98
N PHE A 407 2.18 12.87 -25.71
CA PHE A 407 0.97 12.92 -24.90
C PHE A 407 0.42 14.34 -24.76
N VAL A 408 1.29 15.31 -24.48
CA VAL A 408 0.95 16.74 -24.40
C VAL A 408 0.43 17.28 -25.74
N THR A 409 1.04 16.85 -26.84
CA THR A 409 0.60 17.24 -28.20
C THR A 409 -0.81 16.73 -28.49
N GLU A 410 -1.11 15.48 -28.13
CA GLU A 410 -2.46 14.90 -28.29
C GLU A 410 -3.52 15.61 -27.44
N LEU A 411 -3.13 16.16 -26.28
CA LEU A 411 -4.00 16.96 -25.43
C LEU A 411 -4.15 18.42 -25.91
N ASN A 412 -3.42 18.83 -26.96
CA ASN A 412 -3.36 20.21 -27.47
C ASN A 412 -2.96 21.24 -26.38
N LEU A 413 -2.10 20.86 -25.44
CA LEU A 413 -1.61 21.75 -24.40
C LEU A 413 -0.32 22.45 -24.83
N THR A 414 -0.24 23.76 -24.63
CA THR A 414 0.94 24.56 -25.03
C THR A 414 1.56 25.33 -23.88
N LYS A 415 0.84 25.51 -22.76
CA LYS A 415 1.36 26.21 -21.58
C LYS A 415 1.87 25.20 -20.56
N GLU A 416 3.06 25.48 -20.02
CA GLU A 416 3.69 24.65 -19.00
C GLU A 416 2.79 24.41 -17.77
N ASP A 417 2.14 25.44 -17.24
CA ASP A 417 1.24 25.31 -16.09
C ASP A 417 0.04 24.40 -16.39
N GLU A 418 -0.49 24.44 -17.61
CA GLU A 418 -1.61 23.59 -18.04
C GLU A 418 -1.15 22.13 -18.17
N ILE A 419 0.04 21.90 -18.74
CA ILE A 419 0.66 20.57 -18.85
C ILE A 419 0.85 19.95 -17.46
N ARG A 420 1.49 20.69 -16.54
CA ARG A 420 1.73 20.23 -15.16
C ARG A 420 0.43 19.94 -14.43
N CYS A 421 -0.59 20.80 -14.58
CA CYS A 421 -1.90 20.61 -13.99
C CYS A 421 -2.55 19.29 -14.45
N VAL A 422 -2.54 19.01 -15.75
CA VAL A 422 -3.14 17.78 -16.31
C VAL A 422 -2.37 16.53 -15.88
N ILE A 423 -1.03 16.56 -15.91
CA ILE A 423 -0.19 15.46 -15.43
C ILE A 423 -0.49 15.17 -13.96
N ASN A 424 -0.44 16.20 -13.12
CA ASN A 424 -0.64 16.06 -11.68
C ASN A 424 -2.03 15.50 -11.36
N MET A 425 -3.06 15.93 -12.09
CA MET A 425 -4.41 15.37 -11.99
C MET A 425 -4.44 13.90 -12.36
N LEU A 426 -3.87 13.51 -13.52
CA LEU A 426 -3.90 12.12 -13.97
C LEU A 426 -3.10 11.19 -13.05
N GLU A 427 -2.01 11.67 -12.47
CA GLU A 427 -1.23 10.91 -11.49
C GLU A 427 -1.90 10.87 -10.11
N SER A 428 -2.54 11.96 -9.65
CA SER A 428 -3.28 11.96 -8.38
C SER A 428 -4.46 11.02 -8.41
N GLU A 429 -5.15 10.96 -9.55
CA GLU A 429 -6.24 10.02 -9.83
C GLU A 429 -5.74 8.62 -10.22
N ARG A 430 -4.41 8.39 -10.19
CA ARG A 430 -3.74 7.11 -10.50
C ARG A 430 -4.06 6.55 -11.90
N VAL A 431 -4.49 7.42 -12.82
CA VAL A 431 -4.84 7.07 -14.21
C VAL A 431 -3.57 6.81 -15.02
N CYS A 432 -2.60 7.71 -14.88
CA CYS A 432 -1.30 7.63 -15.54
C CYS A 432 -0.17 7.63 -14.52
N GLN A 433 1.01 7.28 -14.99
CA GLN A 433 2.26 7.45 -14.27
C GLN A 433 3.35 7.88 -15.26
N LEU A 434 4.20 8.80 -14.82
CA LEU A 434 5.41 9.15 -15.53
C LEU A 434 6.50 8.11 -15.28
N VAL A 435 7.21 7.71 -16.33
CA VAL A 435 8.32 6.76 -16.28
C VAL A 435 9.49 7.27 -17.11
N ALA A 436 10.70 6.81 -16.78
CA ALA A 436 11.87 7.08 -17.59
C ALA A 436 11.69 6.56 -19.03
N SER A 437 11.98 7.39 -20.04
CA SER A 437 12.11 6.89 -21.41
C SER A 437 13.42 6.09 -21.51
N LYS A 438 13.31 4.84 -21.98
CA LYS A 438 14.47 3.98 -22.26
C LYS A 438 15.27 4.43 -23.46
#